data_AF-A0A252C663-F1
#
_entry.id   AF-A0A252C663-F1
#
_cell.length_a   1.000
_cell.length_b   1.000
_cell.length_c   1.000
_cell.angle_alpha   90.00
_cell.angle_beta   90.00
_cell.angle_gamma   90.00
#
_symmetry.space_group_name_H-M   'P 1'
#
loop_
_entity.id
_entity.type
_entity.pdbx_description
1 polymer ?
#
loop_
_entity_poly.entity_id
_entity_poly.type
_entity_poly.pdbx_seq_one_letter_code
_entity_poly.pdbx_strand_id
1 'polypeptide(L)'
;MTETSEEEKTLPHEITILKLRKWDACGSGRDWFREKFPEGGVYGDVMSALYKDKRYDDASWLASNIYADAATKEVVEGEVRSIQSAAKEDPTTGDWSHAATTGDRS
;
A
#
# COMPACT_ATOMS: atom_id res chain seq x y z
N MET A 1 23.43 -34.94 1.08
CA MET A 1 23.99 -33.63 1.47
C MET A 1 22.95 -32.60 1.12
N THR A 2 22.06 -32.32 2.07
CA THR A 2 20.99 -31.34 1.97
C THR A 2 21.52 -30.03 2.51
N GLU A 3 21.99 -29.16 1.63
CA GLU A 3 22.32 -27.77 1.99
C GLU A 3 22.32 -26.96 0.69
N THR A 4 21.14 -26.82 0.09
CA THR A 4 20.88 -25.66 -0.75
C THR A 4 20.50 -24.56 0.23
N SER A 5 21.51 -23.75 0.54
CA SER A 5 21.51 -22.49 1.26
C SER A 5 20.14 -21.84 1.44
N GLU A 6 19.83 -21.50 2.70
CA GLU A 6 18.91 -20.43 3.10
C GLU A 6 19.28 -19.12 2.39
N GLU A 7 18.92 -18.97 1.12
CA GLU A 7 18.52 -17.65 0.64
C GLU A 7 17.28 -17.30 1.45
N GLU A 8 17.43 -16.30 2.31
CA GLU A 8 16.39 -15.56 3.00
C GLU A 8 15.11 -15.47 2.15
N LYS A 9 14.22 -16.45 2.29
CA LYS A 9 13.14 -16.71 1.32
C LYS A 9 11.98 -15.77 1.59
N THR A 10 12.22 -14.46 1.48
CA THR A 10 11.16 -13.45 1.50
C THR A 10 10.24 -13.75 0.33
N LEU A 11 8.96 -13.96 0.59
CA LEU A 11 8.02 -14.23 -0.48
C LEU A 11 7.92 -13.00 -1.39
N PRO A 12 7.64 -13.16 -2.70
CA PRO A 12 7.60 -12.03 -3.63
C PRO A 12 6.64 -10.90 -3.19
N HIS A 13 5.56 -11.26 -2.49
CA HIS A 13 4.54 -10.36 -1.96
C HIS A 13 4.83 -9.84 -0.53
N GLU A 14 5.92 -10.26 0.10
CA GLU A 14 6.36 -9.68 1.38
C GLU A 14 7.12 -8.38 1.12
N ILE A 15 6.84 -7.39 1.97
CA ILE A 15 7.57 -6.14 2.07
C ILE A 15 8.43 -6.22 3.32
N THR A 16 9.73 -6.04 3.14
CA THR A 16 10.70 -5.99 4.24
C THR A 16 11.47 -4.68 4.18
N ILE A 17 12.09 -4.29 5.30
CA ILE A 17 12.94 -3.09 5.34
C ILE A 17 14.12 -3.19 4.36
N LEU A 18 14.59 -4.41 4.08
CA LEU A 18 15.65 -4.67 3.10
C LEU A 18 15.17 -4.40 1.68
N LYS A 19 13.98 -4.86 1.29
CA LYS A 19 13.38 -4.54 -0.02
C LYS A 19 13.16 -3.04 -0.18
N LEU A 20 12.63 -2.36 0.85
CA LEU A 20 12.45 -0.91 0.83
C LEU A 20 13.77 -0.16 0.67
N ARG A 21 14.86 -0.63 1.29
CA ARG A 21 16.21 -0.05 1.08
C ARG A 21 16.73 -0.30 -0.33
N LYS A 22 16.54 -1.50 -0.88
CA LYS A 22 16.94 -1.86 -2.25
C LYS A 22 16.22 -0.99 -3.30
N TRP A 23 14.95 -0.70 -3.07
CA TRP A 23 14.14 0.19 -3.92
C TRP A 23 14.37 1.68 -3.66
N ASP A 24 15.26 2.05 -2.74
CA ASP A 24 15.58 3.43 -2.37
C ASP A 24 14.38 4.22 -1.81
N ALA A 25 13.60 3.58 -0.93
CA ALA A 25 12.53 4.26 -0.20
C ALA A 25 13.07 5.46 0.59
N CYS A 26 12.32 6.56 0.55
CA CYS A 26 12.64 7.77 1.31
C CYS A 26 12.70 7.50 2.82
N GLY A 27 13.41 8.36 3.57
CA GLY A 27 13.55 8.22 5.03
C GLY A 27 12.20 8.12 5.76
N SER A 28 11.30 9.07 5.49
CA SER A 28 9.96 9.10 6.09
C SER A 28 9.08 7.90 5.76
N GLY A 29 9.23 7.31 4.56
CA GLY A 29 8.55 6.07 4.17
C GLY A 29 9.08 4.86 4.93
N ARG A 30 10.40 4.73 5.04
CA ARG A 30 11.04 3.63 5.78
C ARG A 30 10.77 3.68 7.27
N ASP A 31 10.75 4.87 7.87
CA ASP A 31 10.51 5.03 9.30
C ASP A 31 9.07 4.69 9.66
N TRP A 32 8.10 5.17 8.87
CA TRP A 32 6.70 4.76 9.02
C TRP A 32 6.50 3.26 8.85
N PHE A 33 7.15 2.67 7.85
CA PHE A 33 7.05 1.23 7.64
C PHE A 33 7.59 0.46 8.84
N ARG A 34 8.74 0.86 9.38
CA ARG A 34 9.35 0.21 10.57
C ARG A 34 8.45 0.33 11.81
N GLU A 35 7.77 1.46 11.96
CA GLU A 35 6.85 1.69 13.07
C GLU A 35 5.61 0.78 12.98
N LYS A 36 5.01 0.65 11.78
CA LYS A 36 3.77 -0.12 11.56
C LYS A 36 4.01 -1.63 11.38
N PHE A 37 5.12 -2.00 10.76
CA PHE A 37 5.46 -3.35 10.32
C PHE A 37 6.90 -3.71 10.74
N PRO A 38 7.19 -3.81 12.05
CA PRO A 38 8.55 -4.02 12.55
C PRO A 38 9.20 -5.32 12.06
N GLU A 39 8.40 -6.36 11.81
CA GLU A 39 8.84 -7.67 11.29
C GLU A 39 8.70 -7.78 9.76
N GLY A 40 8.28 -6.71 9.09
CA GLY A 40 7.81 -6.76 7.71
C GLY A 40 6.30 -6.95 7.62
N GLY A 41 5.77 -6.97 6.40
CA GLY A 41 4.33 -7.09 6.17
C GLY A 41 4.02 -7.60 4.77
N VAL A 42 2.84 -8.20 4.61
CA VAL A 42 2.34 -8.62 3.30
C VAL A 42 1.87 -7.39 2.52
N TYR A 43 2.18 -7.34 1.22
CA TYR A 43 1.89 -6.21 0.34
C TYR A 43 0.48 -5.62 0.51
N GLY A 44 -0.56 -6.47 0.47
CA GLY A 44 -1.95 -5.99 0.60
C GLY A 44 -2.25 -5.32 1.94
N ASP A 45 -1.63 -5.78 3.04
CA ASP A 45 -1.80 -5.19 4.36
C ASP A 45 -1.07 -3.85 4.47
N VAL A 46 0.13 -3.78 3.87
CA VAL A 46 0.92 -2.55 3.78
C VAL A 46 0.18 -1.50 2.95
N MET A 47 -0.37 -1.88 1.79
CA MET A 47 -1.20 -0.98 0.96
C MET A 47 -2.44 -0.50 1.71
N SER A 48 -3.13 -1.40 2.42
CA SER A 48 -4.30 -1.03 3.22
C SER A 48 -3.94 -0.02 4.33
N ALA A 49 -2.80 -0.20 5.00
CA ALA A 49 -2.33 0.74 6.01
C ALA A 49 -1.93 2.10 5.40
N LEU A 50 -1.30 2.11 4.22
CA LEU A 50 -0.98 3.35 3.50
C LEU A 50 -2.25 4.12 3.13
N TYR A 51 -3.29 3.43 2.62
CA TYR A 51 -4.57 4.06 2.30
C TYR A 51 -5.26 4.63 3.54
N LYS A 52 -5.27 3.88 4.66
CA LYS A 52 -5.85 4.33 5.93
C LYS A 52 -5.16 5.57 6.50
N ASP A 53 -3.84 5.64 6.40
CA ASP A 53 -3.04 6.80 6.83
C ASP A 53 -2.99 7.91 5.76
N LYS A 54 -3.74 7.78 4.65
CA LYS A 54 -3.81 8.72 3.52
C LYS A 54 -2.46 9.01 2.83
N ARG A 55 -1.55 8.04 2.86
CA ARG A 55 -0.21 8.11 2.26
C ARG A 55 -0.25 7.62 0.80
N TYR A 56 -1.05 8.29 -0.03
CA TYR A 56 -1.32 7.85 -1.40
C TYR A 56 -0.09 7.85 -2.31
N ASP A 57 0.82 8.82 -2.14
CA ASP A 57 2.06 8.89 -2.92
C ASP A 57 2.98 7.70 -2.62
N ASP A 58 3.11 7.34 -1.34
CA ASP A 58 3.88 6.16 -0.92
C ASP A 58 3.24 4.85 -1.40
N ALA A 59 1.90 4.78 -1.40
CA ALA A 59 1.16 3.64 -1.96
C ALA A 59 1.42 3.48 -3.46
N SER A 60 1.35 4.58 -4.23
CA SER A 60 1.65 4.57 -5.66
C SER A 60 3.10 4.19 -5.95
N TRP A 61 4.03 4.71 -5.15
CA TRP A 61 5.45 4.37 -5.24
C TRP A 61 5.70 2.89 -4.93
N LEU A 62 5.09 2.36 -3.87
CA LEU A 62 5.25 0.96 -3.47
C LEU A 62 4.69 0.01 -4.53
N ALA A 63 3.49 0.31 -5.06
CA ALA A 63 2.88 -0.46 -6.14
C ALA A 63 3.79 -0.50 -7.37
N SER A 64 4.33 0.65 -7.80
CA SER A 64 5.24 0.73 -8.95
C SER A 64 6.47 -0.16 -8.79
N ASN A 65 7.07 -0.16 -7.60
CA ASN A 65 8.26 -0.98 -7.31
C ASN A 65 7.93 -2.47 -7.25
N ILE A 66 6.84 -2.87 -6.58
CA ILE A 66 6.53 -4.29 -6.47
C ILE A 66 6.10 -4.90 -7.80
N TYR A 67 5.39 -4.16 -8.66
CA TYR A 67 5.03 -4.69 -9.99
C TYR A 67 6.24 -4.79 -10.92
N ALA A 68 7.25 -3.94 -10.75
CA ALA A 68 8.51 -4.05 -11.47
C ALA A 68 9.37 -5.23 -10.97
N ASP A 69 9.33 -5.55 -9.67
CA ASP A 69 10.10 -6.63 -9.05
C ASP A 69 9.40 -8.00 -9.16
N ALA A 70 8.09 -8.05 -8.92
CA ALA A 70 7.29 -9.27 -8.81
C ALA A 70 5.77 -9.05 -9.04
N ALA A 71 5.31 -9.18 -10.28
CA ALA A 71 3.89 -9.14 -10.63
C ALA A 71 3.19 -10.51 -10.43
N THR A 72 3.15 -11.01 -9.19
CA THR A 72 2.50 -12.31 -8.89
C THR A 72 1.00 -12.18 -8.64
N LYS A 73 0.29 -13.33 -8.65
CA LYS A 73 -1.15 -13.39 -8.34
C LYS A 73 -1.45 -12.83 -6.95
N GLU A 74 -0.61 -13.10 -5.96
CA GLU A 74 -0.78 -12.65 -4.58
C GLU A 74 -0.66 -11.12 -4.47
N VAL A 75 0.21 -10.49 -5.27
CA VAL A 75 0.34 -9.03 -5.34
C VAL A 75 -0.92 -8.42 -5.94
N VAL A 76 -1.41 -8.95 -7.07
CA VAL A 76 -2.64 -8.47 -7.72
C VAL A 76 -3.85 -8.63 -6.80
N GLU A 77 -4.00 -9.77 -6.14
CA GLU A 77 -5.10 -9.99 -5.19
C GLU A 77 -4.98 -9.09 -3.96
N GLY A 78 -3.77 -8.84 -3.47
CA GLY A 78 -3.51 -7.89 -2.38
C GLY A 78 -3.90 -6.46 -2.75
N GLU A 79 -3.54 -6.03 -3.96
CA GLU A 79 -3.91 -4.72 -4.50
C GLU A 79 -5.44 -4.54 -4.53
N VAL A 80 -6.15 -5.47 -5.17
CA VAL A 80 -7.61 -5.42 -5.31
C VAL A 80 -8.29 -5.38 -3.94
N ARG A 81 -7.84 -6.20 -2.97
CA ARG A 81 -8.37 -6.19 -1.61
C ARG A 81 -8.15 -4.85 -0.91
N SER A 82 -6.96 -4.25 -1.07
CA SER A 82 -6.64 -2.97 -0.42
C SER A 82 -7.49 -1.82 -0.98
N ILE A 83 -7.69 -1.77 -2.30
CA ILE A 83 -8.54 -0.76 -2.97
C ILE A 83 -10.00 -0.92 -2.57
N GLN A 84 -10.52 -2.15 -2.54
CA GLN A 84 -11.89 -2.42 -2.09
C GLN A 84 -12.11 -2.00 -0.64
N SER A 85 -11.10 -2.15 0.21
CA SER A 85 -11.17 -1.73 1.61
C SER A 85 -11.18 -0.22 1.73
N ALA A 86 -10.30 0.48 1.01
CA ALA A 86 -10.27 1.94 0.98
C ALA A 86 -11.57 2.55 0.43
N ALA A 87 -12.19 1.94 -0.58
CA ALA A 87 -13.45 2.42 -1.17
C ALA A 87 -14.68 2.24 -0.26
N LYS A 88 -14.61 1.35 0.74
CA LYS A 88 -15.67 1.18 1.74
C LYS A 88 -15.59 2.20 2.87
N GLU A 89 -14.46 2.90 3.02
CA GLU A 89 -14.37 4.04 3.92
C GLU A 89 -15.15 5.21 3.27
N ASP A 90 -16.30 5.54 3.86
CA ASP A 90 -17.23 6.57 3.36
C ASP A 90 -16.50 7.92 3.17
N PRO A 91 -16.48 8.52 1.96
CA PRO A 91 -15.89 9.84 1.74
C PRO A 91 -16.70 10.99 2.38
N THR A 92 -17.83 10.73 3.05
CA THR A 92 -18.77 11.76 3.51
C THR A 92 -18.80 11.91 5.04
N THR A 93 -17.77 12.55 5.59
CA THR A 93 -17.95 13.37 6.80
C THR A 93 -17.14 14.67 6.68
N GLY A 94 -17.20 15.30 5.51
CA GLY A 94 -16.85 16.70 5.30
C GLY A 94 -18.12 17.51 5.08
N ASP A 95 -18.64 18.10 6.16
CA ASP A 95 -19.86 18.93 6.22
C ASP A 95 -19.69 20.29 5.50
N TRP A 96 -19.27 20.31 4.23
CA TRP A 96 -19.13 21.53 3.42
C TRP A 96 -19.35 21.27 1.93
N SER A 97 -20.51 20.75 1.54
CA SER A 97 -20.91 20.70 0.13
C SER A 97 -22.40 21.02 -0.04
N HIS A 98 -22.81 22.21 0.40
CA HIS A 98 -23.99 22.88 -0.15
C HIS A 98 -23.63 23.53 -1.49
N ALA A 99 -23.44 22.72 -2.53
CA ALA A 99 -23.51 23.23 -3.90
C ALA A 99 -24.99 23.55 -4.18
N ALA A 100 -25.36 24.83 -4.03
CA ALA A 100 -26.68 25.33 -4.34
C ALA A 100 -26.99 25.13 -5.84
N THR A 101 -27.96 24.27 -6.14
CA THR A 101 -28.67 24.31 -7.43
C THR A 101 -30.05 24.88 -7.19
N THR A 102 -30.18 26.21 -7.34
CA THR A 102 -31.50 26.82 -7.57
C THR A 102 -31.58 27.10 -9.07
N GLY A 103 -32.13 26.13 -9.80
CA GLY A 103 -32.62 26.36 -11.14
C GLY A 103 -33.99 27.02 -11.01
N ASP A 104 -34.02 28.34 -11.00
CA ASP A 104 -35.24 29.13 -11.15
C ASP A 104 -35.81 28.85 -12.56
N ARG A 105 -37.05 28.35 -12.64
CA ARG A 105 -37.80 28.18 -13.88
C ARG A 105 -38.78 29.35 -13.97
N SER A 106 -38.57 30.26 -14.92
CA SER A 106 -39.58 31.19 -15.44
C SER A 106 -40.21 30.66 -16.72
#